data_AF-A0A9Q4GDK0-F1
#
_entry.id   AF-A0A9Q4GDK0-F1
#
_cell.length_a   1.000
_cell.length_b   1.000
_cell.length_c   1.000
_cell.angle_alpha   90.00
_cell.angle_beta   90.00
_cell.angle_gamma   90.00
#
_symmetry.space_group_name_H-M   'P 1'
#
loop_
_entity.id
_entity.type
_entity.pdbx_description
1 polymer ?
#
loop_
_entity_poly.entity_id
_entity_poly.type
_entity_poly.pdbx_seq_one_letter_code
_entity_poly.pdbx_strand_id
1 'polypeptide(L)'
;GVKLTGKLNGWTAPKDIILKLAGILTVKGGTGSIVEYFGEGTQSISCTGKATICNMGAEVGATTSLFPFDSRMADYLKMTGREDVAQLATGLADCLTADKETLSDPHKYYDTIIEIDLDTLEPHLNGPFTPDLAWPVSKMKEVVAEKDFVDELSATLVGSCTNSSYEDIDRAASIARQALKKGLKAKTQFIITPGSEMVYRTVQRDGQLDTLTEFGGVVFANACGPCIGMWKRMDIEEGEKNSIVTSFNRNFAKRNDGNPKTQAFVASPEMVTALAIGGKLTFNPMTDEVVNDKGEKVKLDAPSGKELPPKGFEKGITGFVAPAKDGAEVQVIVDPNSSRLQLLSPFAPWDGNDLTDLPLLLKAKGKCTTDHISMAGPWLRFRGHLDNISNNMFIGAINAFTDKPGEVKNTFTGEYKSIPEVARDYKARGINWIVVGDENYGEGSSREHAAMEPRFLGGRAVIAKSFARIHETNLKKQGMLPLTFANPVDYDKLREDDRLSLIGLSDIVCDKPVKLVIKHKDGTTEECILNHTFSPGQFEWFKAGSALNLIAKSQKS
;
A
#
# COMPACT_ATOMS: atom_id res chain seq x y z
N GLY A 1 6.04 -8.11 19.08
CA GLY A 1 5.93 -9.53 18.68
C GLY A 1 4.48 -9.94 18.51
N VAL A 2 4.18 -10.81 17.54
CA VAL A 2 2.87 -11.44 17.35
C VAL A 2 3.02 -12.94 17.59
N LYS A 3 2.45 -13.44 18.69
CA LYS A 3 2.51 -14.85 19.05
C LYS A 3 1.39 -15.61 18.36
N LEU A 4 1.75 -16.62 17.58
CA LEU A 4 0.83 -17.52 16.92
C LEU A 4 0.80 -18.86 17.66
N THR A 5 -0.39 -19.31 18.04
CA THR A 5 -0.65 -20.61 18.68
C THR A 5 -1.62 -21.45 17.86
N GLY A 6 -1.66 -22.77 18.06
CA GLY A 6 -2.55 -23.63 17.29
C GLY A 6 -2.17 -23.74 15.81
N LYS A 7 -3.14 -24.11 14.95
CA LYS A 7 -2.91 -24.25 13.50
C LYS A 7 -4.12 -23.83 12.67
N LEU A 8 -3.85 -23.27 11.49
CA LEU A 8 -4.90 -22.93 10.52
C LEU A 8 -5.70 -24.18 10.13
N ASN A 9 -7.02 -24.06 10.07
CA ASN A 9 -7.92 -25.17 9.75
C ASN A 9 -9.10 -24.71 8.87
N GLY A 10 -9.66 -25.66 8.12
CA GLY A 10 -10.85 -25.43 7.30
C GLY A 10 -10.66 -24.33 6.22
N TRP A 11 -11.47 -23.28 6.32
CA TRP A 11 -11.49 -22.15 5.37
C TRP A 11 -10.46 -21.08 5.69
N THR A 12 -9.86 -21.10 6.88
CA THR A 12 -8.92 -20.08 7.32
C THR A 12 -7.59 -20.24 6.58
N ALA A 13 -7.04 -19.12 6.13
CA ALA A 13 -5.83 -19.01 5.33
C ALA A 13 -4.78 -18.14 6.03
N PRO A 14 -3.50 -18.18 5.61
CA PRO A 14 -2.48 -17.26 6.11
C PRO A 14 -2.90 -15.78 6.00
N LYS A 15 -3.69 -15.44 4.97
CA LYS A 15 -4.24 -14.10 4.76
C LYS A 15 -5.09 -13.62 5.94
N ASP A 16 -5.85 -14.49 6.59
CA ASP A 16 -6.74 -14.11 7.69
C ASP A 16 -5.98 -13.66 8.94
N ILE A 17 -4.75 -14.15 9.15
CA ILE A 17 -3.88 -13.72 10.26
C ILE A 17 -3.58 -12.23 10.13
N ILE A 18 -3.16 -11.78 8.94
CA ILE A 18 -2.83 -10.37 8.73
C ILE A 18 -4.08 -9.49 8.60
N LEU A 19 -5.19 -10.00 8.09
CA LEU A 19 -6.47 -9.28 8.10
C LEU A 19 -6.96 -9.02 9.53
N LYS A 20 -6.88 -10.04 10.40
CA LYS A 20 -7.19 -9.91 11.83
C LYS A 20 -6.23 -8.94 12.53
N LEU A 21 -4.93 -9.09 12.30
CA LEU A 21 -3.91 -8.23 12.89
C LEU A 21 -4.07 -6.77 12.45
N ALA A 22 -4.43 -6.52 11.20
CA ALA A 22 -4.73 -5.17 10.72
C ALA A 22 -5.91 -4.55 11.47
N GLY A 23 -6.96 -5.32 11.76
CA GLY A 23 -8.06 -4.85 12.62
C GLY A 23 -7.66 -4.54 14.06
N ILE A 24 -6.65 -5.24 14.60
CA ILE A 24 -6.12 -4.99 15.96
C ILE A 24 -5.23 -3.75 15.98
N LEU A 25 -4.28 -3.66 15.05
CA LEU A 25 -3.27 -2.60 15.03
C LEU A 25 -3.76 -1.30 14.37
N THR A 26 -4.79 -1.36 13.53
CA THR A 26 -5.17 -0.29 12.59
C THR A 26 -4.05 0.03 11.59
N VAL A 27 -4.30 0.94 10.65
CA VAL A 27 -3.29 1.43 9.68
C VAL A 27 -2.10 2.17 10.31
N LYS A 28 -2.14 2.46 11.62
CA LYS A 28 -1.10 3.23 12.33
C LYS A 28 -0.29 2.41 13.34
N GLY A 29 -0.81 1.30 13.85
CA GLY A 29 -0.27 0.63 15.04
C GLY A 29 1.12 0.01 14.87
N GLY A 30 1.59 -0.20 13.64
CA GLY A 30 2.95 -0.67 13.35
C GLY A 30 3.95 0.45 13.04
N THR A 31 3.54 1.72 13.03
CA THR A 31 4.41 2.83 12.59
C THR A 31 5.66 2.93 13.45
N GLY A 32 6.83 2.82 12.81
CA GLY A 32 8.12 2.89 13.49
C GLY A 32 8.60 1.56 14.11
N SER A 33 7.82 0.48 13.98
CA SER A 33 8.13 -0.83 14.54
C SER A 33 8.36 -1.89 13.47
N ILE A 34 8.99 -3.00 13.86
CA ILE A 34 9.03 -4.24 13.08
C ILE A 34 8.03 -5.22 13.69
N VAL A 35 7.22 -5.87 12.86
CA VAL A 35 6.31 -6.93 13.32
C VAL A 35 7.01 -8.28 13.20
N GLU A 36 7.45 -8.80 14.33
CA GLU A 36 8.07 -10.13 14.41
C GLU A 36 7.04 -11.18 14.88
N TYR A 37 6.84 -12.22 14.08
CA TYR A 37 5.96 -13.34 14.39
C TYR A 37 6.72 -14.44 15.13
N PHE A 38 6.16 -15.01 16.18
CA PHE A 38 6.77 -16.09 16.97
C PHE A 38 5.72 -17.06 17.51
N GLY A 39 6.15 -18.11 18.22
CA GLY A 39 5.27 -19.15 18.75
C GLY A 39 5.10 -20.36 17.82
N GLU A 40 4.58 -21.46 18.36
CA GLU A 40 4.48 -22.76 17.67
C GLU A 40 3.64 -22.69 16.39
N GLY A 41 2.64 -21.81 16.33
CA GLY A 41 1.76 -21.65 15.17
C GLY A 41 2.51 -21.20 13.92
N THR A 42 3.67 -20.56 14.06
CA THR A 42 4.52 -20.14 12.92
C THR A 42 4.97 -21.31 12.03
N GLN A 43 5.19 -22.50 12.61
CA GLN A 43 5.63 -23.70 11.90
C GLN A 43 4.51 -24.35 11.08
N SER A 44 3.24 -23.99 11.37
CA SER A 44 2.07 -24.48 10.63
C SER A 44 1.84 -23.74 9.31
N ILE A 45 2.58 -22.65 9.06
CA ILE A 45 2.36 -21.75 7.92
C ILE A 45 3.44 -21.99 6.86
N SER A 46 3.01 -22.17 5.62
CA SER A 46 3.89 -22.29 4.45
C SER A 46 4.81 -21.08 4.27
N CYS A 47 5.91 -21.24 3.53
CA CYS A 47 6.80 -20.12 3.22
C CYS A 47 6.06 -18.97 2.49
N THR A 48 5.18 -19.31 1.55
CA THR A 48 4.37 -18.34 0.79
C THR A 48 3.24 -17.72 1.62
N GLY A 49 2.68 -18.47 2.57
CA GLY A 49 1.75 -17.94 3.56
C GLY A 49 2.40 -16.93 4.51
N LYS A 50 3.62 -17.22 4.98
CA LYS A 50 4.43 -16.25 5.75
C LYS A 50 4.70 -14.99 4.94
N ALA A 51 5.03 -15.12 3.65
CA ALA A 51 5.19 -13.98 2.75
C ALA A 51 3.91 -13.16 2.58
N THR A 52 2.73 -13.81 2.50
CA THR A 52 1.42 -13.13 2.47
C THR A 52 1.22 -12.26 3.71
N ILE A 53 1.49 -12.82 4.89
CA ILE A 53 1.34 -12.14 6.18
C ILE A 53 2.29 -10.94 6.25
N CYS A 54 3.58 -11.14 5.92
CA CYS A 54 4.56 -10.06 5.94
C CYS A 54 4.25 -8.97 4.91
N ASN A 55 3.78 -9.34 3.72
CA ASN A 55 3.46 -8.40 2.65
C ASN A 55 2.44 -7.35 3.11
N MET A 56 1.35 -7.80 3.74
CA MET A 56 0.27 -6.91 4.18
C MET A 56 0.55 -6.28 5.57
N GLY A 57 1.65 -6.63 6.23
CA GLY A 57 2.23 -5.85 7.34
C GLY A 57 2.55 -4.40 6.96
N ALA A 58 2.76 -4.13 5.67
CA ALA A 58 2.89 -2.75 5.16
C ALA A 58 1.65 -1.90 5.43
N GLU A 59 0.46 -2.50 5.51
CA GLU A 59 -0.81 -1.78 5.66
C GLU A 59 -1.10 -1.37 7.11
N VAL A 60 -0.37 -1.92 8.09
CA VAL A 60 -0.41 -1.43 9.49
C VAL A 60 0.68 -0.39 9.77
N GLY A 61 1.40 0.06 8.73
CA GLY A 61 2.49 1.02 8.86
C GLY A 61 3.81 0.44 9.37
N ALA A 62 3.93 -0.90 9.49
CA ALA A 62 5.15 -1.55 9.93
C ALA A 62 6.34 -1.21 9.02
N THR A 63 7.52 -1.05 9.61
CA THR A 63 8.76 -0.85 8.86
C THR A 63 9.06 -2.06 7.98
N THR A 64 8.89 -3.25 8.55
CA THR A 64 8.85 -4.54 7.87
C THR A 64 8.20 -5.56 8.82
N SER A 65 7.98 -6.76 8.32
CA SER A 65 7.56 -7.91 9.11
C SER A 65 8.48 -9.10 8.86
N LEU A 66 8.66 -9.97 9.85
CA LEU A 66 9.52 -11.14 9.72
C LEU A 66 9.00 -12.36 10.49
N PHE A 67 9.35 -13.54 9.99
CA PHE A 67 9.15 -14.84 10.63
C PHE A 67 10.51 -15.47 10.92
N PRO A 68 10.63 -16.29 11.99
CA PRO A 68 11.80 -17.10 12.24
C PRO A 68 12.02 -18.08 11.09
N PHE A 69 13.28 -18.37 10.77
CA PHE A 69 13.62 -19.41 9.81
C PHE A 69 13.11 -20.78 10.28
N ASP A 70 12.54 -21.56 9.36
CA ASP A 70 12.07 -22.92 9.63
C ASP A 70 12.13 -23.83 8.40
N SER A 71 11.74 -25.09 8.59
CA SER A 71 11.77 -26.12 7.54
C SER A 71 10.92 -25.76 6.32
N ARG A 72 9.82 -25.03 6.48
CA ARG A 72 8.97 -24.57 5.37
C ARG A 72 9.72 -23.62 4.45
N MET A 73 10.54 -22.73 5.02
CA MET A 73 11.42 -21.87 4.24
C MET A 73 12.52 -22.67 3.54
N ALA A 74 13.11 -23.66 4.20
CA ALA A 74 14.11 -24.54 3.61
C ALA A 74 13.55 -25.34 2.42
N ASP A 75 12.33 -25.88 2.55
CA ASP A 75 11.66 -26.63 1.48
C ASP A 75 11.35 -25.74 0.28
N TYR A 76 10.91 -24.50 0.51
CA TYR A 76 10.70 -23.52 -0.56
C TYR A 76 12.00 -23.14 -1.28
N LEU A 77 13.09 -22.93 -0.53
CA LEU A 77 14.42 -22.65 -1.09
C LEU A 77 14.88 -23.80 -2.01
N LYS A 78 14.79 -25.05 -1.53
CA LYS A 78 15.12 -26.24 -2.34
C LYS A 78 14.25 -26.34 -3.60
N MET A 79 12.93 -26.16 -3.47
CA MET A 79 11.98 -26.22 -4.59
C MET A 79 12.24 -25.16 -5.66
N THR A 80 12.85 -24.05 -5.28
CA THR A 80 13.22 -22.95 -6.19
C THR A 80 14.69 -23.01 -6.63
N GLY A 81 15.36 -24.16 -6.46
CA GLY A 81 16.72 -24.41 -6.95
C GLY A 81 17.82 -23.77 -6.11
N ARG A 82 17.56 -23.47 -4.84
CA ARG A 82 18.50 -22.83 -3.89
C ARG A 82 18.82 -23.75 -2.72
N GLU A 83 19.11 -25.01 -3.03
CA GLU A 83 19.37 -26.04 -2.02
C GLU A 83 20.62 -25.75 -1.19
N ASP A 84 21.66 -25.20 -1.80
CA ASP A 84 22.87 -24.70 -1.14
C ASP A 84 22.54 -23.66 -0.06
N VAL A 85 21.69 -22.68 -0.38
CA VAL A 85 21.22 -21.67 0.58
C VAL A 85 20.40 -22.32 1.69
N ALA A 86 19.53 -23.28 1.36
CA ALA A 86 18.74 -24.02 2.35
C ALA A 86 19.64 -24.78 3.33
N GLN A 87 20.69 -25.45 2.85
CA GLN A 87 21.63 -26.20 3.68
C GLN A 87 22.41 -25.26 4.62
N LEU A 88 22.93 -24.14 4.09
CA LEU A 88 23.63 -23.13 4.88
C LEU A 88 22.73 -22.51 5.95
N ALA A 89 21.53 -22.08 5.58
CA ALA A 89 20.56 -21.50 6.52
C ALA A 89 20.15 -22.51 7.59
N THR A 90 19.96 -23.78 7.23
CA THR A 90 19.66 -24.86 8.19
C THR A 90 20.81 -25.05 9.20
N GLY A 91 22.06 -25.02 8.74
CA GLY A 91 23.23 -25.09 9.61
C GLY A 91 23.41 -23.89 10.54
N LEU A 92 22.74 -22.77 10.25
CA LEU A 92 22.77 -21.52 11.01
C LEU A 92 21.40 -21.16 11.61
N ALA A 93 20.49 -22.13 11.75
CA ALA A 93 19.11 -21.88 12.16
C ALA A 93 19.01 -21.10 13.49
N ASP A 94 19.87 -21.43 14.47
CA ASP A 94 19.91 -20.73 15.76
C ASP A 94 20.22 -19.22 15.63
N CYS A 95 20.89 -18.77 14.57
CA CYS A 95 21.17 -17.36 14.29
C CYS A 95 20.08 -16.68 13.45
N LEU A 96 19.10 -17.45 12.95
CA LEU A 96 18.01 -16.99 12.07
C LEU A 96 16.64 -17.07 12.77
N THR A 97 16.65 -17.26 14.07
CA THR A 97 15.47 -17.26 14.95
C THR A 97 15.73 -16.35 16.14
N ALA A 98 14.67 -15.91 16.83
CA ALA A 98 14.81 -15.17 18.07
C ALA A 98 15.58 -15.96 19.13
N ASP A 99 16.32 -15.25 19.97
CA ASP A 99 17.07 -15.86 21.07
C ASP A 99 16.13 -16.60 22.03
N LYS A 100 16.61 -17.69 22.63
CA LYS A 100 15.81 -18.52 23.56
C LYS A 100 15.26 -17.70 24.73
N GLU A 101 16.02 -16.72 25.21
CA GLU A 101 15.59 -15.81 26.27
C GLU A 101 14.39 -14.95 25.84
N THR A 102 14.38 -14.45 24.60
CA THR A 102 13.25 -13.72 24.01
C THR A 102 12.00 -14.60 23.94
N LEU A 103 12.15 -15.89 23.58
CA LEU A 103 11.00 -16.81 23.55
C LEU A 103 10.48 -17.17 24.94
N SER A 104 11.35 -17.23 25.95
CA SER A 104 10.97 -17.55 27.33
C SER A 104 10.31 -16.39 28.08
N ASP A 105 10.74 -15.16 27.82
CA ASP A 105 10.20 -13.94 28.43
C ASP A 105 10.02 -12.83 27.37
N PRO A 106 9.04 -12.98 26.46
CA PRO A 106 8.88 -12.07 25.33
C PRO A 106 8.55 -10.64 25.75
N HIS A 107 7.93 -10.43 26.92
CA HIS A 107 7.56 -9.10 27.43
C HIS A 107 8.78 -8.24 27.76
N LYS A 108 9.95 -8.85 27.98
CA LYS A 108 11.19 -8.13 28.23
C LYS A 108 11.82 -7.55 26.96
N TYR A 109 11.53 -8.15 25.79
CA TYR A 109 12.23 -7.84 24.54
C TYR A 109 11.34 -7.21 23.46
N TYR A 110 10.04 -7.48 23.48
CA TYR A 110 9.09 -6.85 22.57
C TYR A 110 8.36 -5.69 23.24
N ASP A 111 8.31 -4.53 22.60
CA ASP A 111 7.59 -3.35 23.08
C ASP A 111 6.08 -3.59 23.22
N THR A 112 5.53 -4.48 22.39
CA THR A 112 4.11 -4.85 22.40
C THR A 112 3.96 -6.30 21.97
N ILE A 113 3.04 -7.01 22.61
CA ILE A 113 2.71 -8.40 22.32
C ILE A 113 1.23 -8.52 21.95
N ILE A 114 0.96 -9.19 20.84
CA ILE A 114 -0.38 -9.58 20.41
C ILE A 114 -0.38 -11.10 20.26
N GLU A 115 -1.42 -11.76 20.77
CA GLU A 115 -1.60 -13.20 20.59
C GLU A 115 -2.74 -13.46 19.61
N ILE A 116 -2.53 -14.38 18.67
CA ILE A 116 -3.55 -14.86 17.74
C ILE A 116 -3.57 -16.39 17.80
N ASP A 117 -4.69 -16.92 18.24
CA ASP A 117 -4.95 -18.36 18.22
C ASP A 117 -5.50 -18.77 16.85
N LEU A 118 -4.73 -19.61 16.14
CA LEU A 118 -5.06 -20.05 14.79
C LEU A 118 -6.17 -21.10 14.78
N ASP A 119 -6.43 -21.78 15.90
CA ASP A 119 -7.51 -22.79 15.97
C ASP A 119 -8.89 -22.13 15.98
N THR A 120 -8.99 -20.91 16.52
CA THR A 120 -10.22 -20.12 16.63
C THR A 120 -10.34 -19.00 15.59
N LEU A 121 -9.27 -18.74 14.82
CA LEU A 121 -9.29 -17.77 13.74
C LEU A 121 -10.24 -18.22 12.61
N GLU A 122 -11.20 -17.38 12.28
CA GLU A 122 -12.12 -17.59 11.14
C GLU A 122 -11.73 -16.72 9.93
N PRO A 123 -12.23 -17.02 8.72
CA PRO A 123 -11.99 -16.20 7.54
C PRO A 123 -12.48 -14.75 7.68
N HIS A 124 -11.76 -13.79 7.10
CA HIS A 124 -12.05 -12.36 7.18
C HIS A 124 -12.19 -11.68 5.82
N LEU A 125 -13.00 -10.61 5.78
CA LEU A 125 -13.00 -9.57 4.75
C LEU A 125 -12.65 -8.24 5.42
N ASN A 126 -11.70 -7.50 4.87
CA ASN A 126 -11.43 -6.13 5.32
C ASN A 126 -11.86 -5.10 4.27
N GLY A 127 -12.51 -4.01 4.68
CA GLY A 127 -12.96 -2.93 3.79
C GLY A 127 -14.25 -2.23 4.22
N PRO A 128 -14.75 -1.28 3.41
CA PRO A 128 -14.47 -1.15 1.97
C PRO A 128 -13.42 -0.12 1.52
N PHE A 129 -12.95 0.77 2.41
CA PHE A 129 -12.07 1.90 2.04
C PHE A 129 -10.77 1.96 2.84
N THR A 130 -10.53 0.97 3.70
CA THR A 130 -9.34 0.86 4.53
C THR A 130 -9.05 -0.61 4.82
N PRO A 131 -7.77 -1.04 4.83
CA PRO A 131 -7.40 -2.44 4.99
C PRO A 131 -7.51 -2.94 6.43
N ASP A 132 -7.77 -2.07 7.40
CA ASP A 132 -7.92 -2.40 8.82
C ASP A 132 -9.37 -2.51 9.29
N LEU A 133 -10.36 -2.20 8.45
CA LEU A 133 -11.77 -2.38 8.82
C LEU A 133 -12.15 -3.85 8.63
N ALA A 134 -11.84 -4.66 9.65
CA ALA A 134 -11.87 -6.11 9.60
C ALA A 134 -13.22 -6.70 10.04
N TRP A 135 -13.75 -7.60 9.21
CA TRP A 135 -15.00 -8.31 9.47
C TRP A 135 -14.79 -9.81 9.31
N PRO A 136 -15.15 -10.61 10.33
CA PRO A 136 -15.25 -12.03 10.11
C PRO A 136 -16.38 -12.36 9.14
N VAL A 137 -16.18 -13.37 8.27
CA VAL A 137 -17.17 -13.76 7.24
C VAL A 137 -18.53 -14.10 7.86
N SER A 138 -18.55 -14.70 9.05
CA SER A 138 -19.77 -15.01 9.80
C SER A 138 -20.63 -13.79 10.14
N LYS A 139 -20.04 -12.59 10.14
CA LYS A 139 -20.70 -11.31 10.45
C LYS A 139 -21.07 -10.47 9.25
N MET A 140 -20.64 -10.83 8.04
CA MET A 140 -20.88 -10.01 6.84
C MET A 140 -22.37 -9.78 6.55
N LYS A 141 -23.25 -10.73 6.86
CA LYS A 141 -24.71 -10.56 6.70
C LYS A 141 -25.28 -9.44 7.58
N GLU A 142 -24.83 -9.36 8.83
CA GLU A 142 -25.24 -8.31 9.77
C GLU A 142 -24.66 -6.95 9.33
N VAL A 143 -23.37 -6.93 8.97
CA VAL A 143 -22.64 -5.70 8.60
C VAL A 143 -23.17 -5.08 7.31
N VAL A 144 -23.47 -5.88 6.27
CA VAL A 144 -24.02 -5.36 5.02
C VAL A 144 -25.38 -4.69 5.25
N ALA A 145 -26.22 -5.27 6.11
CA ALA A 145 -27.50 -4.69 6.48
C ALA A 145 -27.35 -3.38 7.29
N GLU A 146 -26.33 -3.26 8.14
CA GLU A 146 -26.07 -2.07 8.95
C GLU A 146 -25.40 -0.94 8.17
N LYS A 147 -24.43 -1.26 7.30
CA LYS A 147 -23.49 -0.29 6.70
C LYS A 147 -23.85 0.17 5.28
N ASP A 148 -25.05 -0.18 4.78
CA ASP A 148 -25.50 0.14 3.41
C ASP A 148 -24.44 -0.21 2.34
N PHE A 149 -23.83 -1.38 2.50
CA PHE A 149 -22.91 -1.92 1.49
C PHE A 149 -23.71 -2.54 0.34
N VAL A 150 -23.18 -2.42 -0.88
CA VAL A 150 -23.76 -3.10 -2.03
C VAL A 150 -23.48 -4.59 -1.88
N ASP A 151 -24.51 -5.38 -1.55
CA ASP A 151 -24.34 -6.83 -1.34
C ASP A 151 -23.90 -7.54 -2.62
N GLU A 152 -24.47 -7.16 -3.77
CA GLU A 152 -24.14 -7.77 -5.06
C GLU A 152 -22.72 -7.43 -5.50
N LEU A 153 -21.98 -8.48 -5.87
CA LEU A 153 -20.61 -8.38 -6.31
C LEU A 153 -20.54 -8.20 -7.81
N SER A 154 -20.00 -7.07 -8.23
CA SER A 154 -19.76 -6.77 -9.64
C SER A 154 -18.53 -7.50 -10.20
N ALA A 155 -17.46 -7.63 -9.40
CA ALA A 155 -16.24 -8.34 -9.78
C ALA A 155 -15.53 -8.97 -8.58
N THR A 156 -14.81 -10.05 -8.84
CA THR A 156 -13.97 -10.77 -7.89
C THR A 156 -12.60 -11.04 -8.51
N LEU A 157 -11.52 -10.74 -7.76
CA LEU A 157 -10.16 -10.71 -8.31
C LEU A 157 -9.19 -11.50 -7.44
N VAL A 158 -8.65 -12.59 -7.96
CA VAL A 158 -7.63 -13.44 -7.31
C VAL A 158 -6.26 -13.13 -7.89
N GLY A 159 -5.24 -13.12 -7.04
CA GLY A 159 -3.84 -12.98 -7.44
C GLY A 159 -3.15 -11.74 -6.89
N SER A 160 -2.39 -11.06 -7.77
CA SER A 160 -1.40 -10.01 -7.43
C SER A 160 -0.24 -10.53 -6.57
N CYS A 161 0.67 -9.66 -6.14
CA CYS A 161 1.83 -10.10 -5.36
C CYS A 161 1.49 -10.70 -3.99
N THR A 162 0.34 -10.36 -3.38
CA THR A 162 0.00 -10.81 -2.02
C THR A 162 -0.47 -12.27 -1.97
N ASN A 163 -1.33 -12.71 -2.89
CA ASN A 163 -1.93 -14.05 -2.89
C ASN A 163 -1.99 -14.65 -4.30
N SER A 164 -0.83 -14.96 -4.87
CA SER A 164 -0.70 -15.60 -6.20
C SER A 164 0.38 -16.68 -6.24
N SER A 165 0.73 -17.26 -5.10
CA SER A 165 1.59 -18.43 -5.05
C SER A 165 0.91 -19.65 -5.68
N TYR A 166 1.67 -20.72 -5.90
CA TYR A 166 1.10 -21.99 -6.34
C TYR A 166 0.03 -22.49 -5.35
N GLU A 167 0.28 -22.38 -4.04
CA GLU A 167 -0.67 -22.73 -2.98
C GLU A 167 -1.97 -21.93 -3.07
N ASP A 168 -1.86 -20.60 -3.19
CA ASP A 168 -3.02 -19.69 -3.31
C ASP A 168 -3.92 -20.08 -4.49
N ILE A 169 -3.30 -20.27 -5.66
CA ILE A 169 -4.02 -20.61 -6.90
C ILE A 169 -4.60 -22.01 -6.84
N ASP A 170 -3.93 -22.99 -6.23
CA ASP A 170 -4.46 -24.36 -6.09
C ASP A 170 -5.63 -24.43 -5.09
N ARG A 171 -5.61 -23.64 -4.02
CA ARG A 171 -6.74 -23.50 -3.08
C ARG A 171 -7.95 -22.86 -3.75
N ALA A 172 -7.76 -21.79 -4.53
CA ALA A 172 -8.81 -21.21 -5.36
C ALA A 172 -9.34 -22.23 -6.40
N ALA A 173 -8.45 -22.93 -7.09
CA ALA A 173 -8.83 -23.95 -8.06
C ALA A 173 -9.56 -25.14 -7.42
N SER A 174 -9.28 -25.48 -6.15
CA SER A 174 -10.04 -26.50 -5.41
C SER A 174 -11.51 -26.12 -5.27
N ILE A 175 -11.81 -24.86 -4.97
CA ILE A 175 -13.20 -24.37 -4.91
C ILE A 175 -13.84 -24.39 -6.30
N ALA A 176 -13.13 -23.92 -7.32
CA ALA A 176 -13.62 -23.96 -8.70
C ALA A 176 -13.90 -25.39 -9.20
N ARG A 177 -13.02 -26.37 -8.89
CA ARG A 177 -13.24 -27.81 -9.18
C ARG A 177 -14.51 -28.34 -8.53
N GLN A 178 -14.76 -27.98 -7.26
CA GLN A 178 -15.99 -28.38 -6.57
C GLN A 178 -17.22 -27.76 -7.24
N ALA A 179 -17.15 -26.47 -7.57
CA ALA A 179 -18.23 -25.74 -8.22
C ALA A 179 -18.61 -26.38 -9.56
N LEU A 180 -17.63 -26.62 -10.43
CA LEU A 180 -17.84 -27.25 -11.74
C LEU A 180 -18.48 -28.64 -11.62
N LYS A 181 -17.99 -29.49 -10.71
CA LYS A 181 -18.58 -30.82 -10.43
C LYS A 181 -20.03 -30.74 -9.95
N LYS A 182 -20.38 -29.65 -9.27
CA LYS A 182 -21.71 -29.39 -8.70
C LYS A 182 -22.62 -28.58 -9.65
N GLY A 183 -22.20 -28.30 -10.89
CA GLY A 183 -23.00 -27.54 -11.87
C GLY A 183 -23.02 -26.03 -11.62
N LEU A 184 -21.96 -25.49 -11.02
CA LEU A 184 -21.81 -24.07 -10.68
C LEU A 184 -20.67 -23.43 -11.47
N LYS A 185 -20.85 -22.15 -11.79
CA LYS A 185 -19.84 -21.25 -12.37
C LYS A 185 -19.81 -19.93 -11.60
N ALA A 186 -18.81 -19.08 -11.87
CA ALA A 186 -18.78 -17.74 -11.32
C ALA A 186 -20.03 -16.95 -11.74
N LYS A 187 -20.71 -16.32 -10.79
CA LYS A 187 -21.82 -15.39 -11.03
C LYS A 187 -21.34 -13.95 -11.28
N THR A 188 -20.10 -13.66 -10.90
CA THR A 188 -19.48 -12.35 -11.00
C THR A 188 -18.36 -12.39 -12.04
N GLN A 189 -17.92 -11.22 -12.51
CA GLN A 189 -16.68 -11.17 -13.29
C GLN A 189 -15.53 -11.69 -12.41
N PHE A 190 -14.89 -12.79 -12.82
CA PHE A 190 -13.82 -13.43 -12.06
C PHE A 190 -12.48 -13.27 -12.77
N ILE A 191 -11.51 -12.64 -12.13
CA ILE A 191 -10.20 -12.33 -12.72
C ILE A 191 -9.10 -13.04 -11.94
N ILE A 192 -8.12 -13.62 -12.65
CA ILE A 192 -6.97 -14.32 -12.06
C ILE A 192 -5.67 -13.67 -12.53
N THR A 193 -4.80 -13.28 -11.60
CA THR A 193 -3.50 -12.63 -11.90
C THR A 193 -2.35 -13.38 -11.23
N PRO A 194 -1.63 -14.26 -11.95
CA PRO A 194 -0.47 -14.94 -11.39
C PRO A 194 0.69 -13.98 -11.11
N GLY A 195 1.46 -14.23 -10.06
CA GLY A 195 2.49 -13.29 -9.59
C GLY A 195 3.78 -13.30 -10.40
N SER A 196 4.00 -14.34 -11.21
CA SER A 196 5.20 -14.48 -12.05
C SER A 196 4.95 -15.44 -13.21
N GLU A 197 5.81 -15.37 -14.22
CA GLU A 197 5.81 -16.32 -15.33
C GLU A 197 6.03 -17.76 -14.85
N MET A 198 6.91 -17.97 -13.87
CA MET A 198 7.17 -19.29 -13.30
C MET A 198 5.91 -19.89 -12.67
N VAL A 199 5.19 -19.12 -11.85
CA VAL A 199 3.92 -19.58 -11.28
C VAL A 199 2.91 -19.82 -12.39
N TYR A 200 2.71 -18.86 -13.31
CA TYR A 200 1.79 -19.00 -14.44
C TYR A 200 1.99 -20.30 -15.21
N ARG A 201 3.24 -20.61 -15.61
CA ARG A 201 3.55 -21.85 -16.33
C ARG A 201 3.31 -23.10 -15.51
N THR A 202 3.64 -23.04 -14.22
CA THR A 202 3.46 -24.18 -13.31
C THR A 202 1.97 -24.48 -13.12
N VAL A 203 1.14 -23.46 -12.86
CA VAL A 203 -0.31 -23.64 -12.64
C VAL A 203 -1.09 -23.86 -13.95
N GLN A 204 -0.51 -23.50 -15.10
CA GLN A 204 -0.98 -23.91 -16.42
C GLN A 204 -0.74 -25.40 -16.63
N ARG A 205 0.51 -25.86 -16.45
CA ARG A 205 0.90 -27.26 -16.62
C ARG A 205 0.14 -28.19 -15.69
N ASP A 206 -0.09 -27.77 -14.45
CA ASP A 206 -0.75 -28.60 -13.43
C ASP A 206 -2.29 -28.48 -13.43
N GLY A 207 -2.86 -27.73 -14.38
CA GLY A 207 -4.30 -27.71 -14.71
C GLY A 207 -5.17 -26.78 -13.85
N GLN A 208 -4.59 -26.00 -12.93
CA GLN A 208 -5.34 -25.04 -12.14
C GLN A 208 -5.91 -23.91 -13.00
N LEU A 209 -5.13 -23.37 -13.95
CA LEU A 209 -5.63 -22.29 -14.82
C LEU A 209 -6.76 -22.74 -15.74
N ASP A 210 -6.69 -23.97 -16.26
CA ASP A 210 -7.77 -24.54 -17.08
C ASP A 210 -9.06 -24.66 -16.26
N THR A 211 -8.95 -25.16 -15.03
CA THR A 211 -10.07 -25.22 -14.08
C THR A 211 -10.67 -23.84 -13.84
N LEU A 212 -9.83 -22.84 -13.50
CA LEU A 212 -10.29 -21.49 -13.17
C LEU A 212 -10.91 -20.79 -14.39
N THR A 213 -10.42 -21.08 -15.59
CA THR A 213 -10.98 -20.57 -16.85
C THR A 213 -12.32 -21.22 -17.16
N GLU A 214 -12.45 -22.55 -17.03
CA GLU A 214 -13.71 -23.27 -17.22
C GLU A 214 -14.81 -22.80 -16.25
N PHE A 215 -14.41 -22.48 -15.03
CA PHE A 215 -15.24 -21.88 -13.98
C PHE A 215 -15.79 -20.49 -14.33
N GLY A 216 -15.21 -19.81 -15.34
CA GLY A 216 -15.62 -18.47 -15.79
C GLY A 216 -14.57 -17.38 -15.56
N GLY A 217 -13.35 -17.77 -15.19
CA GLY A 217 -12.24 -16.87 -14.93
C GLY A 217 -11.56 -16.33 -16.18
N VAL A 218 -11.12 -15.07 -16.11
CA VAL A 218 -10.24 -14.45 -17.11
C VAL A 218 -8.84 -14.30 -16.52
N VAL A 219 -7.86 -14.94 -17.15
CA VAL A 219 -6.46 -14.84 -16.73
C VAL A 219 -5.84 -13.57 -17.29
N PHE A 220 -5.40 -12.68 -16.40
CA PHE A 220 -4.67 -11.46 -16.73
C PHE A 220 -3.17 -11.73 -16.82
N ALA A 221 -2.45 -10.77 -17.40
CA ALA A 221 -0.99 -10.82 -17.48
C ALA A 221 -0.34 -10.89 -16.09
N ASN A 222 0.87 -11.47 -16.03
CA ASN A 222 1.67 -11.62 -14.81
C ASN A 222 2.24 -10.26 -14.35
N ALA A 223 1.37 -9.36 -13.91
CA ALA A 223 1.66 -7.97 -13.56
C ALA A 223 0.71 -7.48 -12.46
N CYS A 224 0.97 -6.30 -11.88
CA CYS A 224 0.11 -5.77 -10.81
C CYS A 224 -1.35 -5.53 -11.26
N GLY A 225 -1.56 -5.08 -12.50
CA GLY A 225 -2.90 -4.90 -13.10
C GLY A 225 -3.89 -4.13 -12.18
N PRO A 226 -5.08 -4.68 -11.92
CA PRO A 226 -6.09 -4.05 -11.06
C PRO A 226 -5.64 -3.69 -9.63
N CYS A 227 -4.57 -4.28 -9.11
CA CYS A 227 -4.06 -3.95 -7.76
C CYS A 227 -3.55 -2.49 -7.64
N ILE A 228 -3.15 -1.89 -8.76
CA ILE A 228 -2.57 -0.53 -8.84
C ILE A 228 -3.41 0.43 -9.70
N GLY A 229 -4.66 0.06 -10.02
CA GLY A 229 -5.52 0.85 -10.89
C GLY A 229 -5.25 0.66 -12.39
N MET A 230 -4.44 -0.33 -12.78
CA MET A 230 -4.21 -0.67 -14.19
C MET A 230 -5.27 -1.65 -14.68
N TRP A 231 -6.50 -1.19 -14.66
CA TRP A 231 -7.66 -1.93 -15.11
C TRP A 231 -8.62 -1.00 -15.83
N LYS A 232 -8.77 -1.22 -17.15
CA LYS A 232 -9.83 -0.56 -17.91
C LYS A 232 -11.12 -1.33 -17.69
N ARG A 233 -11.88 -0.89 -16.70
CA ARG A 233 -13.14 -1.48 -16.30
C ARG A 233 -14.26 -1.01 -17.25
N MET A 234 -15.10 -1.95 -17.71
CA MET A 234 -16.11 -1.70 -18.76
C MET A 234 -17.51 -2.18 -18.36
N ASP A 235 -17.63 -2.84 -17.21
CA ASP A 235 -18.87 -3.44 -16.68
C ASP A 235 -19.69 -2.49 -15.80
N ILE A 236 -19.16 -1.30 -15.48
CA ILE A 236 -19.83 -0.28 -14.66
C ILE A 236 -19.65 1.12 -15.26
N GLU A 237 -20.56 2.03 -14.92
CA GLU A 237 -20.45 3.45 -15.26
C GLU A 237 -19.53 4.20 -14.27
N GLU A 238 -18.94 5.31 -14.72
CA GLU A 238 -18.11 6.15 -13.85
C GLU A 238 -18.94 6.72 -12.69
N GLY A 239 -18.50 6.48 -11.46
CA GLY A 239 -19.20 6.94 -10.26
C GLY A 239 -20.38 6.06 -9.83
N GLU A 240 -20.57 4.89 -10.45
CA GLU A 240 -21.51 3.87 -10.00
C GLU A 240 -21.08 3.28 -8.64
N LYS A 241 -22.02 3.09 -7.71
CA LYS A 241 -21.75 2.46 -6.41
C LYS A 241 -21.85 0.94 -6.60
N ASN A 242 -20.75 0.23 -6.37
CA ASN A 242 -20.67 -1.21 -6.59
C ASN A 242 -19.72 -1.84 -5.55
N SER A 243 -19.81 -3.16 -5.33
CA SER A 243 -18.84 -3.89 -4.51
C SER A 243 -17.94 -4.81 -5.33
N ILE A 244 -16.68 -4.91 -4.93
CA ILE A 244 -15.71 -5.90 -5.44
C ILE A 244 -15.01 -6.59 -4.26
N VAL A 245 -14.58 -7.83 -4.46
CA VAL A 245 -13.73 -8.54 -3.49
C VAL A 245 -12.45 -8.99 -4.18
N THR A 246 -11.31 -8.71 -3.56
CA THR A 246 -9.99 -9.02 -4.13
C THR A 246 -9.14 -9.80 -3.14
N SER A 247 -8.18 -10.59 -3.63
CA SER A 247 -7.16 -11.19 -2.78
C SER A 247 -5.91 -10.31 -2.63
N PHE A 248 -6.04 -9.01 -2.88
CA PHE A 248 -4.94 -8.04 -2.81
C PHE A 248 -4.72 -7.57 -1.36
N ASN A 249 -3.96 -6.50 -1.16
CA ASN A 249 -3.68 -5.92 0.15
C ASN A 249 -4.33 -4.54 0.38
N ARG A 250 -4.63 -3.77 -0.69
CA ARG A 250 -5.14 -2.39 -0.58
C ARG A 250 -6.50 -2.22 -1.24
N ASN A 251 -7.34 -1.45 -0.57
CA ASN A 251 -8.71 -1.14 -0.95
C ASN A 251 -9.08 0.33 -0.70
N PHE A 252 -8.13 1.26 -0.78
CA PHE A 252 -8.45 2.69 -0.70
C PHE A 252 -9.39 3.11 -1.85
N ALA A 253 -10.19 4.15 -1.64
CA ALA A 253 -11.07 4.69 -2.67
C ALA A 253 -10.29 4.98 -3.98
N LYS A 254 -10.92 4.70 -5.14
CA LYS A 254 -10.33 4.82 -6.50
C LYS A 254 -9.14 3.91 -6.80
N ARG A 255 -8.67 3.07 -5.87
CA ARG A 255 -7.40 2.34 -6.04
C ARG A 255 -7.43 1.34 -7.18
N ASN A 256 -8.51 0.58 -7.34
CA ASN A 256 -8.54 -0.58 -8.25
C ASN A 256 -8.97 -0.24 -9.68
N ASP A 257 -9.90 0.70 -9.84
CA ASP A 257 -10.51 1.05 -11.13
C ASP A 257 -10.68 2.56 -11.35
N GLY A 258 -10.23 3.41 -10.41
CA GLY A 258 -10.38 4.86 -10.48
C GLY A 258 -11.73 5.39 -9.99
N ASN A 259 -12.71 4.53 -9.68
CA ASN A 259 -14.04 4.93 -9.23
C ASN A 259 -14.07 5.14 -7.70
N PRO A 260 -14.47 6.33 -7.20
CA PRO A 260 -14.52 6.60 -5.76
C PRO A 260 -15.62 5.86 -5.02
N LYS A 261 -16.68 5.41 -5.71
CA LYS A 261 -17.83 4.74 -5.07
C LYS A 261 -17.72 3.21 -5.05
N THR A 262 -16.65 2.65 -5.63
CA THR A 262 -16.38 1.22 -5.57
C THR A 262 -15.96 0.81 -4.16
N GLN A 263 -16.77 -0.04 -3.54
CA GLN A 263 -16.56 -0.62 -2.23
C GLN A 263 -15.68 -1.88 -2.38
N ALA A 264 -14.39 -1.76 -2.07
CA ALA A 264 -13.43 -2.85 -2.27
C ALA A 264 -13.14 -3.60 -0.96
N PHE A 265 -13.36 -4.91 -0.96
CA PHE A 265 -13.01 -5.78 0.16
C PHE A 265 -11.79 -6.63 -0.18
N VAL A 266 -10.93 -6.89 0.81
CA VAL A 266 -9.77 -7.79 0.67
C VAL A 266 -9.95 -9.04 1.51
N ALA A 267 -9.69 -10.21 0.91
CA ALA A 267 -9.86 -11.53 1.53
C ALA A 267 -8.79 -12.54 1.05
N SER A 268 -8.89 -13.80 1.46
CA SER A 268 -8.10 -14.92 0.92
C SER A 268 -8.60 -15.34 -0.47
N PRO A 269 -7.73 -15.88 -1.35
CA PRO A 269 -8.10 -16.21 -2.73
C PRO A 269 -9.20 -17.29 -2.85
N GLU A 270 -9.22 -18.27 -1.95
CA GLU A 270 -10.30 -19.25 -1.82
C GLU A 270 -11.63 -18.60 -1.44
N MET A 271 -11.62 -17.59 -0.55
CA MET A 271 -12.82 -16.89 -0.14
C MET A 271 -13.35 -16.01 -1.27
N VAL A 272 -12.46 -15.30 -1.98
CA VAL A 272 -12.82 -14.56 -3.20
C VAL A 272 -13.48 -15.47 -4.23
N THR A 273 -12.93 -16.67 -4.43
CA THR A 273 -13.50 -17.66 -5.37
C THR A 273 -14.86 -18.16 -4.91
N ALA A 274 -15.04 -18.44 -3.61
CA ALA A 274 -16.33 -18.84 -3.06
C ALA A 274 -17.39 -17.73 -3.18
N LEU A 275 -17.02 -16.49 -2.91
CA LEU A 275 -17.89 -15.32 -3.08
C LEU A 275 -18.25 -15.07 -4.54
N ALA A 276 -17.38 -15.43 -5.50
CA ALA A 276 -17.71 -15.40 -6.92
C ALA A 276 -18.84 -16.37 -7.29
N ILE A 277 -18.96 -17.49 -6.57
CA ILE A 277 -20.07 -18.46 -6.73
C ILE A 277 -21.35 -17.91 -6.11
N GLY A 278 -21.25 -17.33 -4.91
CA GLY A 278 -22.39 -16.73 -4.20
C GLY A 278 -22.94 -15.51 -4.91
N GLY A 279 -22.06 -14.69 -5.50
CA GLY A 279 -22.38 -13.40 -6.13
C GLY A 279 -22.64 -12.26 -5.15
N LYS A 280 -22.41 -12.49 -3.84
CA LYS A 280 -22.85 -11.62 -2.76
C LYS A 280 -21.82 -11.53 -1.63
N LEU A 281 -21.67 -10.36 -1.02
CA LEU A 281 -20.85 -10.16 0.19
C LEU A 281 -21.39 -10.96 1.37
N THR A 282 -22.70 -11.15 1.44
CA THR A 282 -23.36 -11.87 2.53
C THR A 282 -23.29 -13.39 2.42
N PHE A 283 -22.75 -13.94 1.32
CA PHE A 283 -22.60 -15.39 1.16
C PHE A 283 -21.48 -15.93 2.08
N ASN A 284 -21.84 -16.86 2.97
CA ASN A 284 -20.89 -17.54 3.84
C ASN A 284 -20.71 -19.01 3.42
N PRO A 285 -19.59 -19.40 2.78
CA PRO A 285 -19.42 -20.76 2.29
C PRO A 285 -19.28 -21.81 3.40
N MET A 286 -19.08 -21.40 4.64
CA MET A 286 -18.99 -22.31 5.79
C MET A 286 -20.37 -22.81 6.23
N THR A 287 -21.42 -22.01 6.01
CA THR A 287 -22.78 -22.31 6.48
C THR A 287 -23.77 -22.49 5.35
N ASP A 288 -23.65 -21.69 4.29
CA ASP A 288 -24.69 -21.50 3.30
C ASP A 288 -24.63 -22.52 2.17
N GLU A 289 -25.78 -22.71 1.51
CA GLU A 289 -25.92 -23.53 0.32
C GLU A 289 -26.13 -22.63 -0.92
N VAL A 290 -25.71 -23.10 -2.09
CA VAL A 290 -25.95 -22.46 -3.38
C VAL A 290 -26.82 -23.37 -4.23
N VAL A 291 -27.73 -22.78 -5.00
CA VAL A 291 -28.55 -23.51 -5.96
C VAL A 291 -27.77 -23.67 -7.27
N ASN A 292 -27.62 -24.90 -7.74
CA ASN A 292 -26.96 -25.19 -9.02
C ASN A 292 -27.90 -25.03 -10.24
N ASP A 293 -27.35 -25.26 -11.43
CA ASP A 293 -28.09 -25.23 -12.71
C ASP A 293 -29.27 -26.21 -12.79
N LYS A 294 -29.26 -27.27 -11.96
CA LYS A 294 -30.35 -28.25 -11.83
C LYS A 294 -31.39 -27.89 -10.76
N GLY A 295 -31.22 -26.76 -10.06
CA GLY A 295 -32.12 -26.36 -8.97
C GLY A 295 -31.84 -27.05 -7.63
N GLU A 296 -30.74 -27.81 -7.51
CA GLU A 296 -30.35 -28.53 -6.30
C GLU A 296 -29.57 -27.60 -5.37
N LYS A 297 -29.81 -27.71 -4.06
CA LYS A 297 -28.99 -27.02 -3.04
C LYS A 297 -27.72 -27.81 -2.79
N VAL A 298 -26.58 -27.16 -2.96
CA VAL A 298 -25.26 -27.75 -2.74
C VAL A 298 -24.42 -26.87 -1.82
N LYS A 299 -23.61 -27.50 -0.97
CA LYS A 299 -22.69 -26.81 -0.06
C LYS A 299 -21.25 -26.97 -0.54
N LEU A 300 -20.40 -25.96 -0.32
CA LEU A 300 -18.97 -26.04 -0.62
C LEU A 300 -18.20 -26.68 0.54
N ASP A 301 -17.21 -27.49 0.20
CA ASP A 301 -16.30 -28.10 1.16
C ASP A 301 -15.08 -27.19 1.34
N ALA A 302 -14.45 -27.25 2.52
CA ALA A 302 -13.25 -26.45 2.79
C ALA A 302 -12.18 -26.66 1.69
N PRO A 303 -11.47 -25.59 1.28
CA PRO A 303 -10.48 -25.66 0.23
C PRO A 303 -9.30 -26.55 0.63
N SER A 304 -8.78 -27.27 -0.36
CA SER A 304 -7.53 -28.02 -0.26
C SER A 304 -6.55 -27.49 -1.30
N GLY A 305 -5.26 -27.58 -1.03
CA GLY A 305 -4.25 -27.15 -1.99
C GLY A 305 -2.89 -27.69 -1.59
N LYS A 306 -2.03 -27.90 -2.57
CA LYS A 306 -0.64 -28.28 -2.32
C LYS A 306 0.20 -27.02 -2.14
N GLU A 307 1.00 -27.00 -1.07
CA GLU A 307 1.91 -25.88 -0.75
C GLU A 307 2.88 -25.59 -1.91
N LEU A 308 3.48 -26.66 -2.46
CA LEU A 308 4.47 -26.61 -3.53
C LEU A 308 4.06 -27.55 -4.68
N PRO A 309 4.49 -27.25 -5.93
CA PRO A 309 4.20 -28.12 -7.06
C PRO A 309 4.95 -29.45 -6.93
N PRO A 310 4.26 -30.61 -6.91
CA PRO A 310 4.92 -31.92 -6.74
C PRO A 310 5.91 -32.28 -7.85
N LYS A 311 5.71 -31.71 -9.04
CA LYS A 311 6.59 -31.90 -10.21
C LYS A 311 7.67 -30.82 -10.31
N GLY A 312 7.82 -29.97 -9.30
CA GLY A 312 8.67 -28.79 -9.35
C GLY A 312 8.09 -27.63 -10.15
N PHE A 313 8.72 -26.47 -10.05
CA PHE A 313 8.32 -25.28 -10.82
C PHE A 313 8.71 -25.41 -12.30
N GLU A 314 7.79 -25.01 -13.17
CA GLU A 314 8.04 -24.89 -14.60
C GLU A 314 8.79 -23.59 -14.90
N LYS A 315 9.91 -23.68 -15.63
CA LYS A 315 10.64 -22.49 -16.07
C LYS A 315 9.94 -21.90 -17.29
N GLY A 316 9.50 -20.64 -17.18
CA GLY A 316 9.01 -19.89 -18.33
C GLY A 316 10.07 -18.95 -18.93
N ILE A 317 9.66 -18.15 -19.90
CA ILE A 317 10.51 -17.09 -20.48
C ILE A 317 10.66 -16.00 -19.42
N THR A 318 11.84 -15.90 -18.81
CA THR A 318 12.07 -14.96 -17.70
C THR A 318 12.07 -13.50 -18.14
N GLY A 319 12.25 -13.24 -19.44
CA GLY A 319 12.49 -11.89 -19.98
C GLY A 319 13.78 -11.25 -19.42
N PHE A 320 14.61 -12.02 -18.71
CA PHE A 320 15.81 -11.53 -18.07
C PHE A 320 16.89 -11.26 -19.11
N VAL A 321 17.37 -10.02 -19.13
CA VAL A 321 18.52 -9.60 -19.93
C VAL A 321 19.64 -9.27 -18.95
N ALA A 322 20.72 -10.04 -18.98
CA ALA A 322 21.89 -9.78 -18.16
C ALA A 322 22.53 -8.44 -18.56
N PRO A 323 23.14 -7.70 -17.62
CA PRO A 323 23.91 -6.52 -17.97
C PRO A 323 25.04 -6.87 -18.94
N ALA A 324 25.43 -5.92 -19.79
CA ALA A 324 26.61 -6.06 -20.63
C ALA A 324 27.84 -6.34 -19.74
N LYS A 325 28.72 -7.25 -20.20
CA LYS A 325 29.96 -7.57 -19.47
C LYS A 325 30.87 -6.34 -19.33
N ASP A 326 30.86 -5.49 -20.36
CA ASP A 326 31.47 -4.17 -20.34
C ASP A 326 30.38 -3.12 -20.60
N GLY A 327 30.21 -2.21 -19.65
CA GLY A 327 29.23 -1.12 -19.73
C GLY A 327 29.76 0.14 -20.40
N ALA A 328 31.04 0.22 -20.74
CA ALA A 328 31.68 1.44 -21.23
C ALA A 328 31.06 1.97 -22.54
N GLU A 329 30.58 1.07 -23.41
CA GLU A 329 29.94 1.43 -24.69
C GLU A 329 28.42 1.62 -24.57
N VAL A 330 27.82 1.34 -23.40
CA VAL A 330 26.37 1.45 -23.20
C VAL A 330 25.98 2.92 -23.08
N GLN A 331 25.25 3.41 -24.07
CA GLN A 331 24.70 4.76 -24.04
C GLN A 331 23.23 4.75 -23.56
N VAL A 332 22.94 5.56 -22.55
CA VAL A 332 21.57 5.81 -22.09
C VAL A 332 21.12 7.16 -22.63
N ILE A 333 20.34 7.13 -23.72
CA ILE A 333 19.86 8.33 -24.41
C ILE A 333 18.42 8.61 -23.98
N VAL A 334 18.16 9.82 -23.50
CA VAL A 334 16.80 10.32 -23.23
C VAL A 334 16.48 11.39 -24.27
N ASP A 335 15.49 11.12 -25.12
CA ASP A 335 14.99 12.10 -26.09
C ASP A 335 14.48 13.36 -25.35
N PRO A 336 15.03 14.56 -25.61
CA PRO A 336 14.60 15.80 -24.98
C PRO A 336 13.11 16.13 -25.20
N ASN A 337 12.48 15.59 -26.25
CA ASN A 337 11.07 15.77 -26.56
C ASN A 337 10.18 14.61 -26.07
N SER A 338 10.76 13.66 -25.34
CA SER A 338 10.00 12.54 -24.79
C SER A 338 8.93 13.03 -23.84
N SER A 339 7.68 12.60 -24.05
CA SER A 339 6.60 12.83 -23.08
C SER A 339 6.63 11.83 -21.91
N ARG A 340 7.56 10.85 -21.94
CA ARG A 340 7.62 9.72 -20.98
C ARG A 340 8.80 9.80 -20.02
N LEU A 341 9.95 10.27 -20.50
CA LEU A 341 11.21 10.36 -19.78
C LEU A 341 11.74 11.80 -19.86
N GLN A 342 12.20 12.33 -18.74
CA GLN A 342 12.79 13.66 -18.63
C GLN A 342 14.01 13.57 -17.73
N LEU A 343 15.14 14.13 -18.15
CA LEU A 343 16.29 14.29 -17.26
C LEU A 343 15.92 15.25 -16.12
N LEU A 344 16.29 14.88 -14.89
CA LEU A 344 16.02 15.71 -13.72
C LEU A 344 16.99 16.89 -13.67
N SER A 345 16.43 18.09 -13.48
CA SER A 345 17.21 19.28 -13.13
C SER A 345 17.44 19.33 -11.61
N PRO A 346 18.64 19.68 -11.13
CA PRO A 346 18.90 19.84 -9.70
C PRO A 346 17.94 20.86 -9.07
N PHE A 347 17.38 20.54 -7.90
CA PHE A 347 16.58 21.50 -7.14
C PHE A 347 17.46 22.62 -6.58
N ALA A 348 16.90 23.83 -6.47
CA ALA A 348 17.62 24.97 -5.90
C ALA A 348 18.01 24.69 -4.43
N PRO A 349 19.27 24.97 -4.03
CA PRO A 349 19.68 24.93 -2.62
C PRO A 349 18.84 25.85 -1.74
N TRP A 350 18.88 25.61 -0.43
CA TRP A 350 18.34 26.57 0.52
C TRP A 350 19.20 27.84 0.52
N ASP A 351 18.55 28.99 0.68
CA ASP A 351 19.16 30.32 0.61
C ASP A 351 19.74 30.79 1.96
N GLY A 352 19.56 29.99 3.02
CA GLY A 352 20.05 30.29 4.37
C GLY A 352 19.08 31.12 5.22
N ASN A 353 17.93 31.52 4.65
CA ASN A 353 16.97 32.38 5.33
C ASN A 353 15.76 31.60 5.87
N ASP A 354 15.05 32.24 6.78
CA ASP A 354 13.72 31.81 7.20
C ASP A 354 12.73 31.84 6.03
N LEU A 355 11.72 30.98 6.07
CA LEU A 355 10.66 30.95 5.08
C LEU A 355 9.52 31.84 5.58
N THR A 356 9.37 33.05 5.04
CA THR A 356 8.42 34.05 5.58
C THR A 356 7.25 34.31 4.63
N ASP A 357 6.09 34.61 5.22
CA ASP A 357 4.86 35.04 4.54
C ASP A 357 4.41 34.12 3.37
N LEU A 358 4.60 32.80 3.52
CA LEU A 358 4.22 31.84 2.49
C LEU A 358 2.71 31.55 2.51
N PRO A 359 2.03 31.48 1.35
CA PRO A 359 0.65 31.02 1.30
C PRO A 359 0.51 29.55 1.73
N LEU A 360 -0.57 29.28 2.45
CA LEU A 360 -1.11 27.93 2.63
C LEU A 360 -1.71 27.46 1.29
N LEU A 361 -1.10 26.46 0.65
CA LEU A 361 -1.64 25.89 -0.60
C LEU A 361 -2.84 25.00 -0.33
N LEU A 362 -2.73 24.11 0.66
CA LEU A 362 -3.75 23.12 1.00
C LEU A 362 -3.71 22.82 2.51
N LYS A 363 -4.89 22.78 3.14
CA LYS A 363 -5.12 22.12 4.42
C LYS A 363 -5.88 20.81 4.14
N ALA A 364 -5.19 19.68 4.18
CA ALA A 364 -5.75 18.37 3.86
C ALA A 364 -6.53 17.82 5.07
N LYS A 365 -7.82 17.53 4.88
CA LYS A 365 -8.70 16.99 5.92
C LYS A 365 -8.63 15.46 5.96
N GLY A 366 -8.43 14.89 7.14
CA GLY A 366 -8.46 13.46 7.35
C GLY A 366 -7.39 12.70 6.58
N LYS A 367 -7.73 11.50 6.10
CA LYS A 367 -6.79 10.56 5.48
C LYS A 367 -6.24 11.12 4.15
N CYS A 368 -4.92 11.33 4.08
CA CYS A 368 -4.23 11.78 2.87
C CYS A 368 -3.07 10.82 2.52
N THR A 369 -3.40 9.73 1.83
CA THR A 369 -2.42 8.72 1.34
C THR A 369 -1.61 9.25 0.17
N THR A 370 -0.50 8.59 -0.18
CA THR A 370 0.28 8.92 -1.38
C THR A 370 -0.49 8.82 -2.70
N ASP A 371 -1.60 8.07 -2.77
CA ASP A 371 -2.47 8.07 -3.96
C ASP A 371 -3.33 9.35 -4.05
N HIS A 372 -3.62 10.01 -2.92
CA HIS A 372 -4.25 11.34 -2.91
C HIS A 372 -3.26 12.44 -3.33
N ILE A 373 -1.98 12.27 -2.99
CA ILE A 373 -0.88 13.20 -3.32
C ILE A 373 -0.42 13.05 -4.77
N SER A 374 -0.14 11.83 -5.23
CA SER A 374 0.34 11.50 -6.58
C SER A 374 -0.29 10.19 -7.01
N MET A 375 -1.40 10.28 -7.75
CA MET A 375 -2.23 9.13 -8.10
C MET A 375 -1.53 8.12 -9.03
N ALA A 376 -1.89 6.84 -8.95
CA ALA A 376 -1.47 5.77 -9.87
C ALA A 376 -2.30 5.73 -11.17
N GLY A 377 -2.67 4.54 -11.63
CA GLY A 377 -3.45 4.34 -12.85
C GLY A 377 -2.84 5.09 -14.05
N PRO A 378 -3.60 5.92 -14.77
CA PRO A 378 -3.16 6.54 -16.03
C PRO A 378 -1.87 7.37 -15.88
N TRP A 379 -1.58 7.87 -14.68
CA TRP A 379 -0.38 8.67 -14.40
C TRP A 379 0.92 7.89 -14.40
N LEU A 380 0.89 6.55 -14.28
CA LEU A 380 2.10 5.74 -14.30
C LEU A 380 2.87 5.88 -15.62
N ARG A 381 2.19 6.26 -16.71
CA ARG A 381 2.87 6.56 -17.97
C ARG A 381 3.88 7.70 -17.82
N PHE A 382 3.67 8.66 -16.93
CA PHE A 382 4.52 9.83 -16.76
C PHE A 382 5.57 9.69 -15.65
N ARG A 383 5.79 8.47 -15.13
CA ARG A 383 6.71 8.22 -14.01
C ARG A 383 8.15 8.69 -14.20
N GLY A 384 8.64 8.67 -15.43
CA GLY A 384 9.98 9.18 -15.73
C GLY A 384 10.00 10.64 -16.15
N HIS A 385 8.87 11.35 -16.12
CA HIS A 385 8.73 12.73 -16.56
C HIS A 385 8.09 13.59 -15.47
N LEU A 386 8.93 14.25 -14.66
CA LEU A 386 8.52 14.94 -13.44
C LEU A 386 7.49 16.05 -13.69
N ASP A 387 7.66 16.85 -14.75
CA ASP A 387 6.72 17.94 -15.03
C ASP A 387 5.31 17.42 -15.41
N ASN A 388 5.24 16.40 -16.29
CA ASN A 388 3.97 15.80 -16.70
C ASN A 388 3.24 15.12 -15.54
N ILE A 389 3.95 14.36 -14.69
CA ILE A 389 3.30 13.69 -13.56
C ILE A 389 2.83 14.67 -12.49
N SER A 390 3.50 15.82 -12.32
CA SER A 390 3.11 16.88 -11.38
C SER A 390 1.74 17.50 -11.66
N ASN A 391 1.12 17.23 -12.82
CA ASN A 391 -0.27 17.58 -13.11
C ASN A 391 -1.30 16.76 -12.32
N ASN A 392 -0.87 15.77 -11.52
CA ASN A 392 -1.73 15.02 -10.61
C ASN A 392 -1.52 15.38 -9.13
N MET A 393 -0.66 16.35 -8.84
CA MET A 393 -0.31 16.71 -7.47
C MET A 393 -1.56 17.10 -6.67
N PHE A 394 -1.85 16.35 -5.61
CA PHE A 394 -2.96 16.53 -4.67
C PHE A 394 -4.38 16.45 -5.25
N ILE A 395 -4.60 15.95 -6.48
CA ILE A 395 -5.95 15.91 -7.08
C ILE A 395 -6.95 15.01 -6.31
N GLY A 396 -6.46 14.12 -5.44
CA GLY A 396 -7.29 13.31 -4.56
C GLY A 396 -7.46 13.88 -3.15
N ALA A 397 -6.61 14.83 -2.73
CA ALA A 397 -6.61 15.30 -1.34
C ALA A 397 -7.83 16.16 -1.04
N ILE A 398 -8.50 15.89 0.09
CA ILE A 398 -9.70 16.63 0.52
C ILE A 398 -9.29 17.97 1.14
N ASN A 399 -9.78 19.06 0.58
CA ASN A 399 -9.57 20.39 1.13
C ASN A 399 -10.48 20.63 2.35
N ALA A 400 -9.89 20.94 3.50
CA ALA A 400 -10.60 21.15 4.76
C ALA A 400 -11.57 22.35 4.76
N PHE A 401 -11.43 23.29 3.82
CA PHE A 401 -12.29 24.48 3.74
C PHE A 401 -13.51 24.29 2.84
N THR A 402 -13.48 23.31 1.94
CA THR A 402 -14.55 23.07 0.95
C THR A 402 -15.14 21.67 1.01
N ASP A 403 -14.49 20.74 1.71
CA ASP A 403 -14.78 19.31 1.72
C ASP A 403 -14.74 18.66 0.31
N LYS A 404 -14.07 19.31 -0.65
CA LYS A 404 -13.91 18.81 -2.03
C LYS A 404 -12.48 18.32 -2.28
N PRO A 405 -12.30 17.26 -3.11
CA PRO A 405 -10.98 16.80 -3.52
C PRO A 405 -10.35 17.73 -4.56
N GLY A 406 -9.03 17.91 -4.49
CA GLY A 406 -8.22 18.38 -5.62
C GLY A 406 -8.35 19.87 -5.99
N GLU A 407 -9.17 20.63 -5.29
CA GLU A 407 -9.42 22.05 -5.55
C GLU A 407 -9.05 22.93 -4.36
N VAL A 408 -8.38 24.06 -4.62
CA VAL A 408 -8.00 25.06 -3.62
C VAL A 408 -8.19 26.47 -4.17
N LYS A 409 -8.34 27.43 -3.26
CA LYS A 409 -8.41 28.84 -3.59
C LYS A 409 -7.01 29.37 -3.94
N ASN A 410 -6.87 29.98 -5.11
CA ASN A 410 -5.69 30.76 -5.43
C ASN A 410 -5.73 32.09 -4.67
N THR A 411 -4.81 32.29 -3.75
CA THR A 411 -4.82 33.46 -2.84
C THR A 411 -4.59 34.81 -3.55
N PHE A 412 -4.08 34.81 -4.79
CA PHE A 412 -3.82 36.03 -5.56
C PHE A 412 -4.98 36.40 -6.50
N THR A 413 -5.80 35.44 -6.90
CA THR A 413 -6.95 35.68 -7.80
C THR A 413 -8.30 35.55 -7.09
N GLY A 414 -8.35 34.83 -5.97
CA GLY A 414 -9.57 34.50 -5.26
C GLY A 414 -10.36 33.34 -5.87
N GLU A 415 -9.93 32.79 -7.01
CA GLU A 415 -10.62 31.72 -7.73
C GLU A 415 -10.24 30.34 -7.18
N TYR A 416 -11.21 29.42 -7.11
CA TYR A 416 -10.93 28.01 -6.86
C TYR A 416 -10.54 27.32 -8.18
N LYS A 417 -9.40 26.62 -8.17
CA LYS A 417 -8.88 25.84 -9.30
C LYS A 417 -8.27 24.54 -8.81
N SER A 418 -7.86 23.67 -9.74
CA SER A 418 -7.14 22.46 -9.35
C SER A 418 -5.81 22.82 -8.66
N ILE A 419 -5.40 22.02 -7.68
CA ILE A 419 -4.17 22.27 -6.91
C ILE A 419 -2.91 22.39 -7.81
N PRO A 420 -2.71 21.55 -8.84
CA PRO A 420 -1.57 21.72 -9.76
C PRO A 420 -1.58 23.06 -10.49
N GLU A 421 -2.75 23.56 -10.92
CA GLU A 421 -2.86 24.86 -11.58
C GLU A 421 -2.47 26.00 -10.65
N VAL A 422 -2.99 25.99 -9.41
CA VAL A 422 -2.66 27.01 -8.40
C VAL A 422 -1.16 26.98 -8.06
N ALA A 423 -0.59 25.79 -7.85
CA ALA A 423 0.83 25.66 -7.53
C ALA A 423 1.74 26.10 -8.69
N ARG A 424 1.33 25.87 -9.94
CA ARG A 424 2.04 26.38 -11.14
C ARG A 424 1.96 27.90 -11.23
N ASP A 425 0.81 28.52 -10.96
CA ASP A 425 0.68 29.98 -10.90
C ASP A 425 1.59 30.57 -9.81
N TYR A 426 1.61 29.97 -8.62
CA TYR A 426 2.52 30.41 -7.54
C TYR A 426 3.99 30.29 -7.96
N LYS A 427 4.39 29.15 -8.53
CA LYS A 427 5.74 28.94 -9.05
C LYS A 427 6.12 29.95 -10.14
N ALA A 428 5.22 30.25 -11.07
CA ALA A 428 5.45 31.23 -12.13
C ALA A 428 5.65 32.66 -11.59
N ARG A 429 5.04 32.98 -10.44
CA ARG A 429 5.25 34.24 -9.70
C ARG A 429 6.49 34.22 -8.81
N GLY A 430 7.24 33.11 -8.75
CA GLY A 430 8.36 32.93 -7.82
C GLY A 430 7.94 32.75 -6.36
N ILE A 431 6.68 32.36 -6.11
CA ILE A 431 6.09 32.25 -4.78
C ILE A 431 6.14 30.80 -4.32
N ASN A 432 6.81 30.58 -3.20
CA ASN A 432 6.84 29.29 -2.52
C ASN A 432 5.59 29.09 -1.66
N TRP A 433 5.30 27.87 -1.23
CA TRP A 433 4.10 27.58 -0.43
C TRP A 433 4.31 26.44 0.57
N ILE A 434 3.33 26.30 1.48
CA ILE A 434 3.28 25.26 2.52
C ILE A 434 1.96 24.47 2.40
N VAL A 435 2.01 23.17 2.71
CA VAL A 435 0.83 22.32 2.88
C VAL A 435 0.70 21.91 4.34
N VAL A 436 -0.54 21.82 4.82
CA VAL A 436 -0.86 21.28 6.13
C VAL A 436 -1.68 20.00 5.99
N GLY A 437 -1.28 18.94 6.70
CA GLY A 437 -1.94 17.64 6.73
C GLY A 437 -2.46 17.26 8.11
N ASP A 438 -3.36 16.29 8.13
CA ASP A 438 -3.91 15.71 9.35
C ASP A 438 -2.95 14.61 9.90
N GLU A 439 -3.49 13.48 10.36
CA GLU A 439 -2.70 12.35 10.86
C GLU A 439 -2.23 11.38 9.77
N ASN A 440 -1.10 10.72 10.01
CA ASN A 440 -0.48 9.71 9.14
C ASN A 440 -0.37 10.16 7.67
N TYR A 441 0.02 11.42 7.48
CA TYR A 441 0.11 12.03 6.16
C TYR A 441 1.11 11.29 5.27
N GLY A 442 0.70 10.97 4.05
CA GLY A 442 1.51 10.20 3.09
C GLY A 442 1.50 8.69 3.33
N GLU A 443 0.46 8.14 3.97
CA GLU A 443 0.26 6.69 4.12
C GLU A 443 0.29 5.95 2.76
N GLY A 444 0.70 4.68 2.78
CA GLY A 444 0.52 3.76 1.65
C GLY A 444 1.77 3.54 0.80
N SER A 445 1.74 3.93 -0.48
CA SER A 445 2.78 3.57 -1.45
C SER A 445 4.10 4.32 -1.21
N SER A 446 5.23 3.68 -1.47
CA SER A 446 6.58 4.25 -1.30
C SER A 446 6.99 5.33 -2.33
N ARG A 447 6.05 5.81 -3.14
CA ARG A 447 6.31 6.64 -4.33
C ARG A 447 6.97 7.95 -3.95
N GLU A 448 8.20 8.17 -4.39
CA GLU A 448 8.91 9.43 -4.14
C GLU A 448 8.34 10.63 -4.89
N HIS A 449 7.57 10.41 -5.96
CA HIS A 449 6.86 11.47 -6.69
C HIS A 449 5.93 12.28 -5.79
N ALA A 450 5.35 11.66 -4.75
CA ALA A 450 4.56 12.38 -3.75
C ALA A 450 5.37 13.45 -2.98
N ALA A 451 6.70 13.38 -2.98
CA ALA A 451 7.59 14.42 -2.46
C ALA A 451 8.21 15.28 -3.59
N MET A 452 8.58 14.66 -4.73
CA MET A 452 9.20 15.37 -5.84
C MET A 452 8.25 16.37 -6.51
N GLU A 453 6.97 16.04 -6.66
CA GLU A 453 5.98 16.90 -7.32
C GLU A 453 5.72 18.18 -6.49
N PRO A 454 5.43 18.12 -5.18
CA PRO A 454 5.40 19.31 -4.31
C PRO A 454 6.67 20.15 -4.42
N ARG A 455 7.84 19.51 -4.34
CA ARG A 455 9.12 20.21 -4.42
C ARG A 455 9.32 20.89 -5.77
N PHE A 456 8.93 20.23 -6.85
CA PHE A 456 9.03 20.73 -8.22
C PHE A 456 8.09 21.90 -8.46
N LEU A 457 6.89 21.89 -7.89
CA LEU A 457 5.89 22.95 -8.00
C LEU A 457 6.03 24.08 -6.97
N GLY A 458 7.17 24.18 -6.26
CA GLY A 458 7.50 25.32 -5.40
C GLY A 458 7.17 25.14 -3.91
N GLY A 459 6.75 23.95 -3.49
CA GLY A 459 6.53 23.62 -2.09
C GLY A 459 7.83 23.61 -1.30
N ARG A 460 7.77 24.08 -0.04
CA ARG A 460 8.93 24.14 0.86
C ARG A 460 8.77 23.32 2.12
N ALA A 461 7.56 23.26 2.66
CA ALA A 461 7.29 22.52 3.87
C ALA A 461 5.95 21.80 3.77
N VAL A 462 5.88 20.68 4.47
CA VAL A 462 4.62 20.01 4.82
C VAL A 462 4.57 19.96 6.32
N ILE A 463 3.48 20.46 6.91
CA ILE A 463 3.25 20.43 8.36
C ILE A 463 2.11 19.45 8.61
N ALA A 464 2.27 18.45 9.47
CA ALA A 464 1.21 17.48 9.73
C ALA A 464 1.05 17.19 11.22
N LYS A 465 -0.03 16.53 11.63
CA LYS A 465 -0.09 15.96 12.99
C LYS A 465 0.89 14.80 13.12
N SER A 466 1.00 13.97 12.08
CA SER A 466 1.98 12.89 11.98
C SER A 466 2.19 12.48 10.51
N PHE A 467 3.31 11.80 10.22
CA PHE A 467 3.67 11.31 8.89
C PHE A 467 3.80 9.80 8.84
N ALA A 468 3.56 9.22 7.67
CA ALA A 468 4.02 7.88 7.35
C ALA A 468 5.53 7.87 7.07
N ARG A 469 6.24 6.88 7.61
CA ARG A 469 7.72 6.76 7.62
C ARG A 469 8.40 7.03 6.27
N ILE A 470 7.95 6.34 5.22
CA ILE A 470 8.59 6.41 3.88
C ILE A 470 8.39 7.80 3.27
N HIS A 471 7.18 8.34 3.39
CA HIS A 471 6.86 9.64 2.81
C HIS A 471 7.64 10.76 3.50
N GLU A 472 7.75 10.73 4.82
CA GLU A 472 8.60 11.67 5.58
C GLU A 472 10.06 11.64 5.08
N THR A 473 10.61 10.43 4.89
CA THR A 473 11.97 10.26 4.36
C THR A 473 12.10 10.82 2.96
N ASN A 474 11.12 10.59 2.09
CA ASN A 474 11.10 11.12 0.72
C ASN A 474 11.07 12.66 0.72
N LEU A 475 10.27 13.29 1.58
CA LEU A 475 10.25 14.75 1.73
C LEU A 475 11.64 15.30 2.11
N LYS A 476 12.30 14.70 3.11
CA LYS A 476 13.68 15.07 3.50
C LYS A 476 14.67 14.88 2.35
N LYS A 477 14.57 13.77 1.61
CA LYS A 477 15.43 13.48 0.44
C LYS A 477 15.31 14.54 -0.65
N GLN A 478 14.11 15.09 -0.87
CA GLN A 478 13.85 16.15 -1.85
C GLN A 478 14.10 17.58 -1.29
N GLY A 479 14.68 17.70 -0.10
CA GLY A 479 15.02 18.98 0.51
C GLY A 479 13.79 19.81 0.94
N MET A 480 12.67 19.15 1.21
CA MET A 480 11.51 19.77 1.87
C MET A 480 11.62 19.62 3.39
N LEU A 481 10.87 20.44 4.12
CA LEU A 481 10.73 20.36 5.58
C LEU A 481 9.44 19.61 5.97
N PRO A 482 9.47 18.31 6.27
CA PRO A 482 8.39 17.65 6.99
C PRO A 482 8.46 18.02 8.47
N LEU A 483 7.44 18.70 8.96
CA LEU A 483 7.34 19.21 10.33
C LEU A 483 6.06 18.68 10.98
N THR A 484 6.10 18.35 12.27
CA THR A 484 4.91 17.92 13.00
C THR A 484 4.48 18.94 14.03
N PHE A 485 3.18 19.14 14.22
CA PHE A 485 2.71 20.00 15.31
C PHE A 485 3.13 19.41 16.66
N ALA A 486 3.73 20.23 17.54
CA ALA A 486 4.00 19.81 18.91
C ALA A 486 2.70 19.62 19.69
N ASN A 487 1.67 20.43 19.39
CA ASN A 487 0.30 20.22 19.83
C ASN A 487 -0.60 19.96 18.60
N PRO A 488 -1.10 18.73 18.39
CA PRO A 488 -1.94 18.41 17.24
C PRO A 488 -3.19 19.29 17.06
N VAL A 489 -3.71 19.91 18.13
CA VAL A 489 -4.86 20.84 18.07
C VAL A 489 -4.52 22.14 17.34
N ASP A 490 -3.22 22.50 17.23
CA ASP A 490 -2.79 23.68 16.48
C ASP A 490 -3.16 23.60 14.99
N TYR A 491 -3.39 22.39 14.46
CA TYR A 491 -3.98 22.19 13.13
C TYR A 491 -5.28 22.99 12.92
N ASP A 492 -6.09 23.16 13.96
CA ASP A 492 -7.39 23.82 13.86
C ASP A 492 -7.29 25.36 13.80
N LYS A 493 -6.14 25.94 14.16
CA LYS A 493 -5.90 27.39 14.10
C LYS A 493 -5.82 27.93 12.67
N LEU A 494 -5.43 27.10 11.71
CA LEU A 494 -5.21 27.52 10.32
C LEU A 494 -6.52 27.82 9.58
N ARG A 495 -6.56 28.99 8.95
CA ARG A 495 -7.62 29.52 8.09
C ARG A 495 -7.14 29.60 6.63
N GLU A 496 -8.09 29.62 5.70
CA GLU A 496 -7.80 29.47 4.25
C GLU A 496 -6.89 30.57 3.68
N ASP A 497 -7.06 31.81 4.13
CA ASP A 497 -6.32 32.97 3.61
C ASP A 497 -5.01 33.26 4.36
N ASP A 498 -4.58 32.38 5.27
CA ASP A 498 -3.43 32.61 6.15
C ASP A 498 -2.10 32.71 5.38
N ARG A 499 -1.14 33.40 6.01
CA ARG A 499 0.27 33.42 5.61
C ARG A 499 1.11 32.80 6.71
N LEU A 500 2.01 31.91 6.33
CA LEU A 500 2.76 31.05 7.23
C LEU A 500 4.24 31.40 7.16
N SER A 501 4.86 31.59 8.32
CA SER A 501 6.31 31.81 8.43
C SER A 501 6.95 30.76 9.30
N LEU A 502 8.02 30.11 8.80
CA LEU A 502 8.87 29.18 9.55
C LEU A 502 10.15 29.92 9.96
N ILE A 503 10.27 30.14 11.27
CA ILE A 503 11.30 31.00 11.87
C ILE A 503 12.34 30.15 12.60
N GLY A 504 13.61 30.58 12.51
CA GLY A 504 14.75 29.93 13.18
C GLY A 504 15.37 28.80 12.38
N LEU A 505 15.25 28.81 11.05
CA LEU A 505 15.81 27.80 10.16
C LEU A 505 17.35 27.89 10.07
N SER A 506 17.93 29.09 10.24
CA SER A 506 19.40 29.30 10.31
C SER A 506 20.08 28.45 11.39
N ASP A 507 19.37 28.24 12.49
CA ASP A 507 19.88 27.61 13.71
C ASP A 507 19.25 26.23 13.93
N ILE A 508 18.68 25.63 12.88
CA ILE A 508 18.00 24.34 12.97
C ILE A 508 19.02 23.23 13.26
N VAL A 509 18.77 22.47 14.32
CA VAL A 509 19.61 21.36 14.79
C VAL A 509 18.70 20.25 15.33
N CYS A 510 19.26 19.07 15.57
CA CYS A 510 18.51 17.97 16.19
C CYS A 510 17.85 18.44 17.49
N ASP A 511 16.62 17.98 17.72
CA ASP A 511 15.82 18.26 18.93
C ASP A 511 15.49 19.73 19.21
N LYS A 512 15.82 20.66 18.30
CA LYS A 512 15.39 22.06 18.40
C LYS A 512 14.13 22.27 17.54
N PRO A 513 12.96 22.58 18.13
CA PRO A 513 11.74 22.83 17.38
C PRO A 513 11.85 24.06 16.47
N VAL A 514 11.03 24.08 15.42
CA VAL A 514 10.84 25.21 14.51
C VAL A 514 9.61 26.01 14.94
N LYS A 515 9.68 27.33 14.91
CA LYS A 515 8.53 28.18 15.21
C LYS A 515 7.71 28.45 13.96
N LEU A 516 6.41 28.19 14.01
CA LEU A 516 5.43 28.61 13.01
C LEU A 516 4.74 29.88 13.48
N VAL A 517 4.77 30.92 12.65
CA VAL A 517 3.94 32.11 12.82
C VAL A 517 2.83 32.08 11.77
N ILE A 518 1.58 32.12 12.23
CA ILE A 518 0.37 32.15 11.41
C ILE A 518 -0.13 33.58 11.41
N LYS A 519 -0.12 34.23 10.25
CA LYS A 519 -0.68 35.58 10.07
C LYS A 519 -2.03 35.46 9.39
N HIS A 520 -3.07 35.85 10.11
CA HIS A 520 -4.43 35.84 9.63
C HIS A 520 -4.73 37.09 8.80
N LYS A 521 -5.74 36.97 7.93
CA LYS A 521 -6.19 38.08 7.08
C LYS A 521 -6.74 39.27 7.85
N ASP A 522 -7.28 39.04 9.04
CA ASP A 522 -7.79 40.09 9.94
C ASP A 522 -6.67 40.87 10.67
N GLY A 523 -5.40 40.50 10.44
CA GLY A 523 -4.23 41.13 11.05
C GLY A 523 -3.79 40.50 12.37
N THR A 524 -4.54 39.53 12.90
CA THR A 524 -4.13 38.77 14.08
C THR A 524 -3.04 37.75 13.74
N THR A 525 -2.23 37.39 14.74
CA THR A 525 -1.15 36.42 14.58
C THR A 525 -1.20 35.38 15.68
N GLU A 526 -1.01 34.13 15.31
CA GLU A 526 -0.86 33.01 16.24
C GLU A 526 0.52 32.35 16.06
N GLU A 527 1.07 31.78 17.14
CA GLU A 527 2.32 31.04 17.09
C GLU A 527 2.09 29.57 17.46
N CYS A 528 2.81 28.67 16.80
CA CYS A 528 2.80 27.23 17.08
C CYS A 528 4.24 26.70 17.09
N ILE A 529 4.46 25.63 17.84
CA ILE A 529 5.74 24.93 17.88
C ILE A 529 5.65 23.69 16.99
N LEU A 530 6.64 23.52 16.12
CA LEU A 530 6.74 22.39 15.22
C LEU A 530 7.98 21.55 15.53
N ASN A 531 7.78 20.24 15.65
CA ASN A 531 8.83 19.26 15.82
C ASN A 531 9.33 18.74 14.46
N HIS A 532 10.48 18.09 14.47
CA HIS A 532 11.01 17.37 13.32
C HIS A 532 11.90 16.20 13.77
N THR A 533 12.17 15.26 12.87
CA THR A 533 13.06 14.12 13.14
C THR A 533 14.28 14.11 12.20
N PHE A 534 14.80 15.28 11.83
CA PHE A 534 16.02 15.38 11.05
C PHE A 534 17.23 14.92 11.87
N SER A 535 18.03 14.02 11.29
CA SER A 535 19.40 13.74 11.72
C SER A 535 20.38 14.77 11.15
N PRO A 536 21.62 14.88 11.68
CA PRO A 536 22.62 15.82 11.17
C PRO A 536 22.85 15.71 9.65
N GLY A 537 22.97 14.48 9.12
CA GLY A 537 23.14 14.26 7.69
C GLY A 537 21.91 14.64 6.85
N GLN A 538 20.71 14.54 7.40
CA GLN A 538 19.48 14.94 6.71
C GLN A 538 19.34 16.48 6.63
N PHE A 539 19.88 17.23 7.59
CA PHE A 539 19.95 18.69 7.47
C PHE A 539 20.83 19.12 6.30
N GLU A 540 21.92 18.41 6.05
CA GLU A 540 22.76 18.69 4.87
C GLU A 540 22.03 18.41 3.56
N TRP A 541 21.06 17.48 3.53
CA TRP A 541 20.17 17.29 2.37
C TRP A 541 19.28 18.51 2.15
N PHE A 542 18.68 19.04 3.22
CA PHE A 542 17.86 20.26 3.16
C PHE A 542 18.68 21.46 2.67
N LYS A 543 19.84 21.72 3.27
CA LYS A 543 20.74 22.83 2.89
C LYS A 543 21.16 22.74 1.43
N ALA A 544 21.54 21.54 0.97
CA ALA A 544 21.94 21.33 -0.41
C ALA A 544 20.77 21.45 -1.41
N GLY A 545 19.52 21.47 -0.94
CA GLY A 545 18.30 21.51 -1.74
C GLY A 545 17.74 20.13 -2.10
N SER A 546 18.55 19.08 -1.96
CA SER A 546 18.16 17.66 -1.99
C SER A 546 19.35 16.79 -1.54
N ALA A 547 19.08 15.53 -1.20
CA ALA A 547 20.13 14.54 -0.95
C ALA A 547 20.97 14.26 -2.20
N LEU A 548 20.35 14.29 -3.40
CA LEU A 548 21.05 14.07 -4.66
C LEU A 548 22.04 15.20 -4.96
N ASN A 549 21.68 16.44 -4.64
CA ASN A 549 22.58 17.60 -4.76
C ASN A 549 23.81 17.44 -3.86
N LEU A 550 23.62 16.93 -2.63
CA LEU A 550 24.73 16.70 -1.70
C LEU A 550 25.69 15.63 -2.24
N ILE A 551 25.16 14.51 -2.74
CA ILE A 551 25.96 13.45 -3.38
C ILE A 551 26.73 14.00 -4.60
N ALA A 552 26.08 14.80 -5.44
CA ALA A 552 26.73 15.39 -6.60
C ALA A 552 27.87 16.36 -6.23
N LYS A 553 27.74 17.08 -5.11
CA LYS A 553 28.82 17.94 -4.59
C LYS A 553 30.01 17.12 -4.09
N SER A 554 29.77 15.99 -3.39
CA SER A 554 30.84 15.16 -2.82
C SER A 554 31.66 14.36 -3.85
N GLN A 555 31.18 14.28 -5.10
CA GLN A 555 31.89 13.62 -6.20
C GLN A 555 32.75 14.58 -7.04
N LYS A 556 32.62 15.89 -6.81
CA LYS A 556 33.44 16.94 -7.47
C LYS A 556 34.63 17.37 -6.63
N SER A 557 34.61 17.05 -5.34
CA SER A 557 35.74 17.12 -4.40
C SER A 557 36.56 15.85 -4.47
#